data_AF-A0A7T1F3A0-F1
#
_entry.id   AF-A0A7T1F3A0-F1
#
_cell.length_a   1.000
_cell.length_b   1.000
_cell.length_c   1.000
_cell.angle_alpha   90.00
_cell.angle_beta   90.00
_cell.angle_gamma   90.00
#
_symmetry.space_group_name_H-M   'P 1'
#
loop_
_entity.id
_entity.type
_entity.pdbx_description
1 polymer ?
#
loop_
_entity_poly.entity_id
_entity_poly.type
_entity_poly.pdbx_seq_one_letter_code
_entity_poly.pdbx_strand_id
1 'polypeptide(L)'
;MNMSAGRRQAPNFNQSYGKESSPEEQWRKTLQEFFKTAHYPENVLQFERMGMDDFKIFNLQLKDFIRERAKNVNSTKIRKIFEIIKNAKDGRELLLAVPRLAYIVGREDIRVRESVGLVITFLSDSILALQSNEDRAGYKGIQKCAEAMVAYHKYYSNK
;
A
#
# COMPACT_ATOMS: atom_id res chain seq x y z
N MET A 1 -14.82 8.78 64.34
CA MET A 1 -15.09 9.11 62.93
C MET A 1 -13.76 9.21 62.21
N ASN A 2 -13.39 8.22 61.41
CA ASN A 2 -12.25 8.27 60.49
C ASN A 2 -12.73 7.66 59.17
N MET A 3 -12.93 8.52 58.16
CA MET A 3 -13.28 8.08 56.81
C MET A 3 -12.01 7.66 56.08
N SER A 4 -11.80 6.35 55.95
CA SER A 4 -10.76 5.78 55.09
C SER A 4 -11.20 5.91 53.64
N ALA A 5 -10.56 6.82 52.90
CA ALA A 5 -10.73 7.00 51.47
C ALA A 5 -10.42 5.70 50.72
N GLY A 6 -11.41 5.16 50.01
CA GLY A 6 -11.26 4.01 49.13
C GLY A 6 -10.27 4.32 48.00
N ARG A 7 -9.10 3.66 48.01
CA ARG A 7 -8.20 3.62 46.86
C ARG A 7 -8.95 2.97 45.69
N ARG A 8 -9.35 3.77 44.70
CA ARG A 8 -9.75 3.26 43.39
C ARG A 8 -8.55 2.53 42.80
N GLN A 9 -8.65 1.20 42.65
CA GLN A 9 -7.66 0.41 41.92
C GLN A 9 -7.57 0.98 40.50
N ALA A 10 -6.35 1.30 40.07
CA ALA A 10 -6.07 1.66 38.69
C ALA A 10 -6.47 0.46 37.79
N PRO A 11 -7.08 0.70 36.62
CA PRO A 11 -7.38 -0.38 35.70
C PRO A 11 -6.08 -1.11 35.34
N ASN A 12 -6.11 -2.43 35.50
CA ASN A 12 -4.99 -3.31 35.22
C ASN A 12 -4.77 -3.35 33.70
N PHE A 13 -3.79 -2.59 33.20
CA PHE A 13 -3.41 -2.52 31.77
C PHE A 13 -2.74 -3.80 31.23
N ASN A 14 -2.80 -4.91 31.97
CA ASN A 14 -2.36 -6.23 31.51
C ASN A 14 -3.51 -7.06 30.95
N GLN A 15 -4.36 -6.46 30.12
CA GLN A 15 -5.10 -7.24 29.14
C GLN A 15 -4.12 -7.56 28.01
N SER A 16 -3.60 -8.79 28.06
CA SER A 16 -2.89 -9.42 26.95
C SER A 16 -3.82 -9.42 25.73
N TYR A 17 -3.77 -8.36 24.93
CA TYR A 17 -4.29 -8.39 23.57
C TYR A 17 -3.47 -9.45 22.85
N GLY A 18 -4.11 -10.55 22.48
CA GLY A 18 -3.53 -11.52 21.56
C GLY A 18 -2.87 -10.76 20.42
N LYS A 19 -1.65 -11.16 20.07
CA LYS A 19 -0.78 -10.53 19.07
C LYS A 19 -1.36 -10.73 17.66
N GLU A 20 -2.59 -10.31 17.43
CA GLU A 20 -3.21 -10.27 16.12
C GLU A 20 -2.47 -9.19 15.32
N SER A 21 -1.77 -9.63 14.29
CA SER A 21 -1.07 -8.75 13.36
C SER A 21 -2.05 -7.75 12.77
N SER A 22 -1.66 -6.48 12.64
CA SER A 22 -2.54 -5.47 12.04
C SER A 22 -2.93 -5.89 10.61
N PRO A 23 -4.08 -5.43 10.08
CA PRO A 23 -4.45 -5.71 8.68
C PRO A 23 -3.34 -5.32 7.68
N GLU A 24 -2.63 -4.22 7.96
CA GLU A 24 -1.51 -3.78 7.14
C GLU A 24 -0.32 -4.75 7.17
N GLU A 25 0.02 -5.31 8.34
CA GLU A 25 1.05 -6.35 8.44
C GLU A 25 0.66 -7.61 7.66
N GLN A 26 -0.62 -7.98 7.68
CA GLN A 26 -1.13 -9.12 6.90
C GLN A 26 -1.00 -8.85 5.40
N TRP A 27 -1.44 -7.68 4.93
CA TRP A 27 -1.30 -7.29 3.53
C TRP A 27 0.16 -7.24 3.09
N ARG A 28 1.05 -6.72 3.93
CA ARG A 28 2.49 -6.71 3.66
C ARG A 28 3.02 -8.13 3.49
N LYS A 29 2.69 -9.07 4.36
CA LYS A 29 3.07 -10.49 4.20
C LYS A 29 2.55 -11.08 2.90
N THR A 30 1.27 -10.84 2.58
CA THR A 30 0.67 -11.30 1.31
C THR A 30 1.41 -10.74 0.10
N LEU A 31 1.82 -9.47 0.12
CA LEU A 31 2.59 -8.86 -0.97
C LEU A 31 3.99 -9.49 -1.09
N GLN A 32 4.67 -9.72 0.03
CA GLN A 32 6.00 -10.35 0.05
C GLN A 32 5.96 -11.77 -0.52
N GLU A 33 4.94 -12.55 -0.15
CA GLU A 33 4.69 -13.89 -0.69
C GLU A 33 4.39 -13.83 -2.20
N PHE A 34 3.53 -12.89 -2.62
CA PHE A 34 3.11 -12.74 -4.01
C PHE A 34 4.26 -12.35 -4.94
N PHE A 35 5.03 -11.33 -4.56
CA PHE A 35 6.19 -10.86 -5.33
C PHE A 35 7.45 -11.71 -5.10
N LYS A 36 7.39 -12.69 -4.18
CA LYS A 36 8.50 -13.58 -3.79
C LYS A 36 9.71 -12.83 -3.26
N THR A 37 9.52 -11.64 -2.71
CA THR A 37 10.58 -10.82 -2.16
C THR A 37 10.03 -9.79 -1.17
N ALA A 38 10.81 -9.51 -0.12
CA ALA A 38 10.57 -8.36 0.75
C ALA A 38 10.87 -7.02 0.06
N HIS A 39 11.69 -7.06 -1.00
CA HIS A 39 12.24 -5.91 -1.70
C HIS A 39 11.45 -5.52 -2.97
N TYR A 40 10.15 -5.82 -2.99
CA TYR A 40 9.31 -5.35 -4.08
C TYR A 40 9.23 -3.80 -4.15
N PRO A 41 9.32 -3.03 -3.04
CA PRO A 41 9.37 -1.57 -3.11
C PRO A 41 10.53 -1.05 -3.97
N GLU A 42 11.70 -1.66 -3.88
CA GLU A 42 12.89 -1.30 -4.65
C GLU A 42 12.68 -1.54 -6.15
N ASN A 43 11.98 -2.63 -6.51
CA ASN A 43 11.56 -2.88 -7.90
C ASN A 43 10.63 -1.78 -8.41
N VAL A 44 9.73 -1.26 -7.56
CA VAL A 44 8.85 -0.14 -7.91
C VAL A 44 9.65 1.15 -8.11
N LEU A 45 10.59 1.45 -7.20
CA LEU A 45 11.46 2.63 -7.33
C LEU A 45 12.30 2.58 -8.62
N GLN A 46 12.70 1.39 -9.06
CA GLN A 46 13.50 1.19 -10.26
C GLN A 46 12.66 1.00 -11.53
N PHE A 47 11.33 0.95 -11.45
CA PHE A 47 10.45 0.51 -12.55
C PHE A 47 10.73 1.14 -13.92
N GLU A 48 11.01 2.45 -13.98
CA GLU A 48 11.31 3.16 -15.24
C GLU A 48 12.69 2.85 -15.83
N ARG A 49 13.66 2.48 -14.98
CA ARG A 49 15.08 2.26 -15.33
C ARG A 49 15.52 0.81 -15.18
N MET A 50 14.59 -0.08 -14.87
CA MET A 50 14.83 -1.49 -14.64
C MET A 50 15.39 -2.15 -15.90
N GLY A 51 16.32 -3.09 -15.73
CA GLY A 51 16.82 -3.89 -16.84
C GLY A 51 15.69 -4.65 -17.55
N MET A 52 15.85 -4.94 -18.85
CA MET A 52 14.77 -5.49 -19.67
C MET A 52 14.19 -6.80 -19.13
N ASP A 53 15.03 -7.72 -18.67
CA ASP A 53 14.58 -9.04 -18.20
C ASP A 53 13.92 -8.95 -16.82
N ASP A 54 14.51 -8.18 -15.90
CA ASP A 54 13.90 -7.87 -14.61
C ASP A 54 12.55 -7.18 -14.78
N PHE A 55 12.46 -6.24 -15.73
CA PHE A 55 11.21 -5.56 -16.06
C PHE A 55 10.15 -6.53 -16.54
N LYS A 56 10.48 -7.46 -17.44
CA LYS A 56 9.51 -8.47 -17.92
C LYS A 56 8.98 -9.32 -16.78
N ILE A 57 9.87 -9.77 -15.87
CA ILE A 57 9.50 -10.59 -14.71
C ILE A 57 8.59 -9.79 -13.77
N PHE A 58 9.03 -8.60 -13.34
CA PHE A 58 8.29 -7.79 -12.39
C PHE A 58 6.97 -7.28 -12.98
N ASN A 59 6.95 -6.89 -14.25
CA ASN A 59 5.74 -6.45 -14.94
C ASN A 59 4.71 -7.59 -15.08
N LEU A 60 5.16 -8.84 -15.28
CA LEU A 60 4.27 -10.00 -15.27
C LEU A 60 3.67 -10.23 -13.86
N GLN A 61 4.49 -10.16 -12.82
CA GLN A 61 4.00 -10.23 -11.43
C GLN A 61 3.00 -9.10 -11.13
N LEU A 62 3.29 -7.86 -11.54
CA LEU A 62 2.39 -6.72 -11.36
C LEU A 62 1.05 -6.94 -12.08
N LYS A 63 1.10 -7.46 -13.30
CA LYS A 63 -0.08 -7.81 -14.08
C LYS A 63 -0.93 -8.88 -13.39
N ASP A 64 -0.30 -9.92 -12.86
CA ASP A 64 -0.99 -11.01 -12.13
C ASP A 64 -1.55 -10.50 -10.79
N PHE A 65 -0.81 -9.65 -10.07
CA PHE A 65 -1.27 -9.00 -8.84
C PHE A 65 -2.57 -8.23 -9.07
N ILE A 66 -2.60 -7.40 -10.13
CA ILE A 66 -3.79 -6.61 -10.45
C ILE A 66 -4.97 -7.50 -10.84
N ARG A 67 -4.72 -8.59 -11.59
CA ARG A 67 -5.75 -9.57 -11.96
C ARG A 67 -6.34 -10.28 -10.75
N GLU A 68 -5.50 -10.73 -9.83
CA GLU A 68 -5.90 -11.69 -8.79
C GLU A 68 -6.32 -11.01 -7.49
N ARG A 69 -5.62 -9.92 -7.13
CA ARG A 69 -5.78 -9.26 -5.83
C ARG A 69 -6.54 -7.94 -5.93
N ALA A 70 -6.47 -7.24 -7.05
CA ALA A 70 -7.15 -5.95 -7.26
C ALA A 70 -8.47 -6.04 -8.05
N LYS A 71 -8.96 -7.23 -8.39
CA LYS A 71 -10.19 -7.43 -9.19
C LYS A 71 -11.44 -6.76 -8.64
N ASN A 72 -11.57 -6.71 -7.32
CA ASN A 72 -12.75 -6.14 -6.64
C ASN A 72 -12.64 -4.63 -6.41
N VAL A 73 -11.51 -4.01 -6.79
CA VAL A 73 -11.33 -2.57 -6.68
C VAL A 73 -12.13 -1.91 -7.81
N ASN A 74 -13.04 -1.00 -7.48
CA ASN A 74 -13.79 -0.24 -8.48
C ASN A 74 -12.83 0.63 -9.34
N SER A 75 -13.04 0.70 -10.65
CA SER A 75 -12.18 1.50 -11.56
C SER A 75 -12.10 2.98 -11.20
N THR A 76 -13.17 3.56 -10.63
CA THR A 76 -13.17 4.94 -10.10
C THR A 76 -12.24 5.07 -8.90
N LYS A 77 -12.21 4.05 -8.03
CA LYS A 77 -11.36 4.01 -6.85
C LYS A 77 -9.89 3.90 -7.25
N ILE A 78 -9.59 2.96 -8.14
CA ILE A 78 -8.21 2.76 -8.58
C ILE A 78 -7.69 4.03 -9.27
N ARG A 79 -8.48 4.64 -10.16
CA ARG A 79 -8.13 5.92 -10.79
C ARG A 79 -7.85 7.00 -9.74
N LYS A 80 -8.71 7.13 -8.72
CA LYS A 80 -8.51 8.12 -7.65
C LYS A 80 -7.19 7.89 -6.89
N ILE A 81 -6.84 6.65 -6.57
CA ILE A 81 -5.56 6.30 -5.96
C ILE A 81 -4.41 6.76 -6.87
N PHE A 82 -4.47 6.43 -8.16
CA PHE A 82 -3.41 6.78 -9.10
C PHE A 82 -3.30 8.27 -9.38
N GLU A 83 -4.40 9.02 -9.42
CA GLU A 83 -4.37 10.48 -9.55
C GLU A 83 -3.67 11.13 -8.34
N ILE A 84 -3.81 10.58 -7.14
CA ILE A 84 -3.06 11.06 -5.98
C ILE A 84 -1.55 10.88 -6.19
N ILE A 85 -1.11 9.73 -6.69
CA ILE A 85 0.32 9.43 -6.95
C ILE A 85 0.88 10.24 -8.13
N LYS A 86 0.13 10.29 -9.23
CA LYS A 86 0.53 10.93 -10.49
C LYS A 86 0.69 12.44 -10.35
N ASN A 87 -0.16 13.08 -9.54
CA ASN A 87 -0.15 14.53 -9.37
C ASN A 87 0.88 15.02 -8.33
N ALA A 88 1.55 14.11 -7.62
CA ALA A 88 2.65 14.47 -6.74
C ALA A 88 3.86 14.96 -7.55
N LYS A 89 4.42 16.11 -7.15
CA LYS A 89 5.53 16.78 -7.85
C LYS A 89 6.91 16.28 -7.43
N ASP A 90 7.01 15.78 -6.21
CA ASP A 90 8.25 15.33 -5.59
C ASP A 90 7.99 14.20 -4.57
N GLY A 91 9.07 13.66 -3.98
CA GLY A 91 8.97 12.62 -2.96
C GLY A 91 8.24 13.06 -1.69
N ARG A 92 8.30 14.35 -1.34
CA ARG A 92 7.62 14.88 -0.15
C ARG A 92 6.10 14.87 -0.34
N GLU A 93 5.60 15.29 -1.48
CA GLU A 93 4.18 15.23 -1.80
C GLU A 93 3.65 13.79 -1.82
N LEU A 94 4.46 12.81 -2.29
CA LEU A 94 4.11 11.39 -2.18
C LEU A 94 4.05 10.91 -0.72
N LEU A 95 5.03 11.28 0.12
CA LEU A 95 5.00 10.93 1.54
C LEU A 95 3.74 11.49 2.22
N LEU A 96 3.36 12.72 1.90
CA LEU A 96 2.11 13.34 2.39
C LEU A 96 0.85 12.71 1.81
N ALA A 97 0.95 11.93 0.73
CA ALA A 97 -0.16 11.16 0.20
C ALA A 97 -0.44 9.90 1.02
N VAL A 98 0.54 9.31 1.70
CA VAL A 98 0.38 8.05 2.45
C VAL A 98 -0.80 8.07 3.44
N PRO A 99 -0.98 9.10 4.29
CA PRO A 99 -2.15 9.17 5.17
C PRO A 99 -3.47 9.28 4.40
N ARG A 100 -3.47 9.95 3.24
CA ARG A 100 -4.66 10.08 2.38
C ARG A 100 -5.03 8.74 1.76
N LEU A 101 -4.04 7.94 1.38
CA LEU A 101 -4.25 6.58 0.90
C LEU A 101 -4.78 5.69 2.03
N ALA A 102 -4.17 5.72 3.22
CA ALA A 102 -4.66 4.96 4.38
C ALA A 102 -6.12 5.28 4.72
N TYR A 103 -6.51 6.56 4.62
CA TYR A 103 -7.90 6.99 4.81
C TYR A 103 -8.87 6.39 3.77
N ILE A 104 -8.43 6.18 2.52
CA ILE A 104 -9.25 5.50 1.51
C ILE A 104 -9.56 4.07 1.98
N VAL A 105 -8.56 3.32 2.44
CA VAL A 105 -8.74 1.96 2.97
C VAL A 105 -9.71 1.93 4.16
N GLY A 106 -9.53 2.84 5.12
CA GLY A 106 -10.35 2.89 6.33
C GLY A 106 -11.84 3.17 6.07
N ARG A 107 -12.17 3.71 4.90
CA ARG A 107 -13.55 3.97 4.47
C ARG A 107 -14.20 2.84 3.69
N GLU A 108 -13.44 1.80 3.35
CA GLU A 108 -13.95 0.68 2.58
C GLU A 108 -14.73 -0.32 3.45
N ASP A 109 -15.78 -0.87 2.85
CA ASP A 109 -16.48 -2.04 3.39
C ASP A 109 -15.54 -3.24 3.47
N ILE A 110 -15.76 -4.11 4.46
CA ILE A 110 -14.90 -5.26 4.72
C ILE A 110 -14.67 -6.16 3.49
N ARG A 111 -15.67 -6.26 2.60
CA ARG A 111 -15.64 -7.09 1.38
C ARG A 111 -14.63 -6.59 0.33
N VAL A 112 -14.34 -5.30 0.30
CA VAL A 112 -13.44 -4.67 -0.69
C VAL A 112 -12.17 -4.10 -0.04
N ARG A 113 -12.19 -3.93 1.29
CA ARG A 113 -11.08 -3.39 2.09
C ARG A 113 -9.79 -4.17 1.88
N GLU A 114 -9.84 -5.48 1.76
CA GLU A 114 -8.64 -6.30 1.53
C GLU A 114 -7.97 -5.95 0.20
N SER A 115 -8.70 -5.96 -0.92
CA SER A 115 -8.17 -5.62 -2.24
C SER A 115 -7.65 -4.17 -2.31
N VAL A 116 -8.38 -3.22 -1.72
CA VAL A 116 -7.97 -1.82 -1.67
C VAL A 116 -6.75 -1.64 -0.76
N GLY A 117 -6.73 -2.36 0.37
CA GLY A 117 -5.63 -2.40 1.32
C GLY A 117 -4.35 -2.90 0.67
N LEU A 118 -4.39 -4.02 -0.05
CA LEU A 118 -3.23 -4.56 -0.78
C LEU A 118 -2.66 -3.56 -1.79
N VAL A 119 -3.51 -2.91 -2.59
CA VAL A 119 -3.05 -1.89 -3.56
C VAL A 119 -2.40 -0.70 -2.85
N ILE A 120 -3.00 -0.25 -1.75
CA ILE A 120 -2.51 0.92 -1.02
C ILE A 120 -1.25 0.61 -0.23
N THR A 121 -1.15 -0.55 0.44
CA THR A 121 0.07 -1.00 1.11
C THR A 121 1.22 -1.15 0.11
N PHE A 122 0.97 -1.73 -1.07
CA PHE A 122 1.98 -1.83 -2.12
C PHE A 122 2.56 -0.46 -2.52
N LEU A 123 1.69 0.54 -2.74
CA LEU A 123 2.12 1.89 -3.09
C LEU A 123 2.77 2.62 -1.90
N SER A 124 2.21 2.50 -0.70
CA SER A 124 2.74 3.13 0.51
C SER A 124 4.13 2.61 0.85
N ASP A 125 4.37 1.29 0.75
CA ASP A 125 5.68 0.69 0.98
C ASP A 125 6.72 1.21 -0.01
N SER A 126 6.31 1.33 -1.28
CA SER A 126 7.15 1.91 -2.34
C SER A 126 7.49 3.38 -2.08
N ILE A 127 6.53 4.16 -1.60
CA ILE A 127 6.75 5.57 -1.24
C ILE A 127 7.67 5.69 -0.03
N LEU A 128 7.47 4.86 1.00
CA LEU A 128 8.27 4.86 2.23
C LEU A 128 9.70 4.35 2.01
N ALA A 129 9.97 3.64 0.91
CA ALA A 129 11.31 3.21 0.52
C ALA A 129 12.14 4.31 -0.17
N LEU A 130 11.54 5.47 -0.49
CA LEU A 130 12.29 6.61 -1.05
C LEU A 130 13.42 7.04 -0.09
N GLN A 131 14.63 7.19 -0.64
CA GLN A 131 15.81 7.52 0.16
C GLN A 131 15.87 9.01 0.53
N SER A 132 15.26 9.87 -0.31
CA SER A 132 15.17 11.31 -0.07
C SER A 132 14.02 11.93 -0.85
N ASN A 133 13.61 13.14 -0.47
CA ASN A 133 12.60 13.91 -1.20
C ASN A 133 13.05 14.27 -2.63
N GLU A 134 14.36 14.26 -2.88
CA GLU A 134 15.02 14.64 -4.14
C GLU A 134 15.24 13.44 -5.06
N ASP A 135 14.91 12.21 -4.62
CA ASP A 135 15.03 10.99 -5.44
C ASP A 135 14.01 11.00 -6.60
N ARG A 136 14.38 11.75 -7.65
CA ARG A 136 13.55 11.96 -8.83
C ARG A 136 13.29 10.66 -9.57
N ALA A 137 14.30 9.80 -9.65
CA ALA A 137 14.22 8.53 -10.34
C ALA A 137 13.30 7.55 -9.58
N GLY A 138 13.41 7.49 -8.25
CA GLY A 138 12.55 6.69 -7.40
C GLY A 138 11.08 7.08 -7.51
N TYR A 139 10.75 8.37 -7.37
CA TYR A 139 9.35 8.78 -7.43
C TYR A 139 8.76 8.63 -8.85
N LYS A 140 9.56 8.81 -9.91
CA LYS A 140 9.12 8.53 -11.28
C LYS A 140 8.85 7.05 -11.50
N GLY A 141 9.66 6.17 -10.92
CA GLY A 141 9.41 4.72 -10.88
C GLY A 141 8.04 4.41 -10.27
N ILE A 142 7.72 5.01 -9.12
CA ILE A 142 6.41 4.86 -8.46
C ILE A 142 5.26 5.32 -9.39
N GLN A 143 5.39 6.49 -10.03
CA GLN A 143 4.38 7.02 -10.94
C GLN A 143 4.15 6.10 -12.15
N LYS A 144 5.21 5.53 -12.71
CA LYS A 144 5.14 4.60 -13.85
C LYS A 144 4.57 3.24 -13.48
N CYS A 145 4.92 2.73 -12.31
CA CYS A 145 4.32 1.50 -11.78
C CYS A 145 2.81 1.70 -11.52
N ALA A 146 2.43 2.81 -10.88
CA ALA A 146 1.04 3.20 -10.69
C ALA A 146 0.28 3.30 -12.03
N GLU A 147 0.86 3.92 -13.05
CA GLU A 147 0.29 4.00 -14.40
C GLU A 147 0.04 2.59 -15.00
N ALA A 148 1.01 1.68 -14.90
CA ALA A 148 0.87 0.29 -15.36
C ALA A 148 -0.25 -0.45 -14.61
N MET A 149 -0.38 -0.24 -13.29
CA MET A 149 -1.46 -0.82 -12.50
C MET A 149 -2.84 -0.34 -12.97
N VAL A 150 -3.01 0.94 -13.33
CA VAL A 150 -4.26 1.46 -13.95
C VAL A 150 -4.55 0.70 -15.23
N ALA A 151 -3.54 0.57 -16.10
CA ALA A 151 -3.68 -0.03 -17.41
C ALA A 151 -4.13 -1.50 -17.30
N TYR A 152 -3.49 -2.28 -16.43
CA TYR A 152 -3.88 -3.66 -16.18
C TYR A 152 -5.26 -3.76 -15.53
N HIS A 153 -5.58 -2.88 -14.58
CA HIS A 153 -6.90 -2.90 -13.96
C HIS A 153 -7.99 -2.63 -14.99
N LYS A 154 -7.79 -1.64 -15.87
CA LYS A 154 -8.71 -1.34 -16.96
C LYS A 154 -8.80 -2.49 -17.96
N TYR A 155 -7.68 -3.13 -18.28
CA TYR A 155 -7.62 -4.29 -19.17
C TYR A 155 -8.46 -5.47 -18.64
N TYR A 156 -8.45 -5.71 -17.33
CA TYR A 156 -9.23 -6.78 -16.70
C TYR A 156 -10.65 -6.39 -16.32
N SER A 157 -10.94 -5.09 -16.13
CA SER A 157 -12.28 -4.60 -15.79
C SER A 157 -13.26 -4.65 -16.98
N ASN A 158 -12.74 -4.77 -18.21
CA ASN A 158 -13.51 -4.77 -19.45
C ASN A 158 -13.79 -6.20 -19.98
N LYS A 159 -13.59 -7.24 -19.16
CA LYS A 159 -13.85 -8.64 -19.51
C LYS A 159 -14.84 -9.29 -18.55
#